data_AF-A0A9J6GP53-F1
#
_entry.id   AF-A0A9J6GP53-F1
#
_cell.length_a   1.000
_cell.length_b   1.000
_cell.length_c   1.000
_cell.angle_alpha   90.00
_cell.angle_beta   90.00
_cell.angle_gamma   90.00
#
_symmetry.space_group_name_H-M   'P 1'
#
loop_
_entity.id
_entity.type
_entity.pdbx_description
1 polymer ?
#
loop_
_entity_poly.entity_id
_entity_poly.type
_entity_poly.pdbx_seq_one_letter_code
_entity_poly.pdbx_strand_id
1 'polypeptide(L)'
;MNTTDHLGEACKRIFQDSKVASNIKIHRTKCTNVIKNVLAPHFENSLREDIAEQKYSVLIDESTDISVVKVLGIVIRYFSKSNGEMVSTFLTLPELEQCNAEGIASALLEGLRCVRV
;
A
#
# COMPACT_ATOMS: atom_id res chain seq x y z
N MET A 1 11.74 -2.21 -9.56
CA MET A 1 12.29 -0.86 -9.38
C MET A 1 13.79 -0.92 -9.58
N ASN A 2 14.30 -0.38 -10.68
CA ASN A 2 15.74 -0.28 -10.93
C ASN A 2 16.34 0.98 -10.26
N THR A 3 15.49 1.96 -9.94
CA THR A 3 15.85 3.21 -9.26
C THR A 3 16.48 3.00 -7.87
N THR A 4 16.23 1.85 -7.23
CA THR A 4 16.75 1.54 -5.89
C THR A 4 18.28 1.41 -5.87
N ASP A 5 18.89 0.97 -6.96
CA ASP A 5 20.33 0.81 -7.05
C ASP A 5 21.03 2.17 -7.03
N HIS A 6 20.46 3.16 -7.72
CA HIS A 6 20.96 4.54 -7.72
C HIS A 6 20.68 5.30 -6.43
N LEU A 7 19.60 4.93 -5.71
CA LEU A 7 19.31 5.56 -4.41
C LEU A 7 20.43 5.31 -3.39
N GLY A 8 20.97 4.10 -3.35
CA GLY A 8 22.10 3.78 -2.48
C GLY A 8 23.35 4.60 -2.80
N GLU A 9 23.64 4.81 -4.09
CA GLU A 9 24.76 5.65 -4.55
C GLU A 9 24.52 7.15 -4.26
N ALA A 10 23.30 7.63 -4.48
CA ALA A 10 22.91 9.01 -4.21
C ALA A 10 23.08 9.35 -2.73
N CYS A 11 22.62 8.48 -1.83
CA CYS A 11 22.80 8.66 -0.38
C CYS A 11 24.28 8.79 0.00
N LYS A 12 25.17 7.99 -0.61
CA LYS A 12 26.62 8.08 -0.36
C LYS A 12 27.23 9.39 -0.84
N ARG A 13 26.73 9.92 -1.95
CA ARG A 13 27.21 11.18 -2.54
C ARG A 13 26.70 12.42 -1.80
N ILE A 14 25.46 12.38 -1.31
CA ILE A 14 24.83 13.49 -0.59
C ILE A 14 25.36 13.57 0.85
N PHE A 15 25.53 12.42 1.52
CA PHE A 15 25.92 12.36 2.94
C PHE A 15 27.35 11.81 3.09
N GLN A 16 28.33 12.56 2.59
CA GLN A 16 29.73 12.10 2.49
C GLN A 16 30.42 11.93 3.85
N ASP A 17 29.98 12.70 4.84
CA ASP A 17 30.46 12.67 6.23
C ASP A 17 29.84 11.53 7.07
N SER A 18 28.76 10.93 6.57
CA SER A 18 28.03 9.89 7.29
C SER A 18 28.60 8.49 7.00
N LYS A 19 29.25 7.92 8.02
CA LYS A 19 29.65 6.50 8.04
C LYS A 19 28.47 5.54 7.86
N VAL A 20 27.25 5.96 8.21
CA VAL A 20 26.04 5.14 8.01
C VAL A 20 25.66 5.15 6.53
N ALA A 21 25.63 6.32 5.90
CA ALA A 21 25.28 6.46 4.49
C ALA A 21 26.31 5.75 3.58
N SER A 22 27.61 5.84 3.89
CA SER A 22 28.67 5.14 3.16
C SER A 22 28.47 3.62 3.11
N ASN A 23 27.82 3.07 4.15
CA ASN A 23 27.57 1.63 4.31
C ASN A 23 26.19 1.17 3.84
N ILE A 24 25.34 2.07 3.33
CA ILE A 24 24.05 1.68 2.76
C ILE A 24 24.27 0.71 1.59
N LYS A 25 23.63 -0.44 1.71
CA LYS A 25 23.47 -1.45 0.66
C LYS A 25 21.99 -1.70 0.52
N ILE A 26 21.38 -1.13 -0.51
CA ILE A 26 19.97 -1.30 -0.83
C ILE A 26 19.83 -1.57 -2.33
N HIS A 27 19.69 -2.85 -2.65
CA HIS A 27 19.41 -3.30 -4.01
C HIS A 27 17.96 -3.75 -4.11
N ARG A 28 17.51 -4.06 -5.34
CA ARG A 28 16.13 -4.47 -5.63
C ARG A 28 15.54 -5.46 -4.63
N THR A 29 16.21 -6.60 -4.37
CA THR A 29 15.68 -7.63 -3.46
C THR A 29 15.50 -7.12 -2.03
N LYS A 30 16.49 -6.37 -1.52
CA LYS A 30 16.42 -5.80 -0.16
C LYS A 30 15.33 -4.74 -0.07
N CYS A 31 15.21 -3.86 -1.06
CA CYS A 31 14.15 -2.85 -1.10
C CYS A 31 12.77 -3.51 -1.13
N THR A 32 12.56 -4.53 -1.99
CA THR A 32 11.32 -5.31 -2.02
C THR A 32 10.99 -5.89 -0.65
N ASN A 33 11.98 -6.48 0.05
CA ASN A 33 11.76 -7.05 1.38
C ASN A 33 11.48 -5.99 2.44
N VAL A 34 12.08 -4.79 2.36
CA VAL A 34 11.74 -3.67 3.25
C VAL A 34 10.30 -3.23 3.02
N ILE A 35 9.88 -3.08 1.76
CA ILE A 35 8.49 -2.71 1.43
C ILE A 35 7.53 -3.78 1.96
N LYS A 36 7.76 -5.06 1.64
CA LYS A 36 6.85 -6.16 1.98
C LYS A 36 6.80 -6.49 3.46
N ASN A 37 7.95 -6.53 4.14
CA ASN A 37 8.04 -7.11 5.49
C ASN A 37 8.13 -6.04 6.58
N VAL A 38 8.30 -4.76 6.22
CA VAL A 38 8.41 -3.66 7.19
C VAL A 38 7.36 -2.60 6.92
N LEU A 39 7.35 -2.02 5.72
CA LEU A 39 6.45 -0.89 5.42
C LEU A 39 4.99 -1.34 5.31
N ALA A 40 4.70 -2.41 4.56
CA ALA A 40 3.34 -2.92 4.42
C ALA A 40 2.68 -3.24 5.77
N PRO A 41 3.25 -4.08 6.66
CA PRO A 41 2.63 -4.36 7.95
C PRO A 41 2.55 -3.13 8.86
N HIS A 42 3.52 -2.21 8.77
CA HIS A 42 3.45 -0.96 9.52
C HIS A 42 2.24 -0.11 9.11
N PHE A 43 2.08 0.15 7.81
CA PHE A 43 0.96 0.96 7.31
C PHE A 43 -0.40 0.27 7.49
N GLU A 44 -0.47 -1.06 7.37
CA GLU A 44 -1.69 -1.82 7.67
C GLU A 44 -2.10 -1.66 9.14
N ASN A 45 -1.14 -1.77 10.07
CA ASN A 45 -1.42 -1.60 11.50
C ASN A 45 -1.81 -0.15 11.81
N SER A 46 -1.09 0.84 11.26
CA SER A 46 -1.45 2.25 11.44
C SER A 46 -2.84 2.57 10.90
N LEU A 47 -3.22 2.00 9.74
CA LEU A 47 -4.57 2.14 9.20
C LEU A 47 -5.62 1.50 10.11
N ARG A 48 -5.36 0.29 10.61
CA ARG A 48 -6.27 -0.41 11.53
C ARG A 48 -6.45 0.35 12.84
N GLU A 49 -5.38 0.94 13.38
CA GLU A 49 -5.41 1.74 14.60
C GLU A 49 -6.14 3.08 14.41
N ASP A 50 -5.95 3.76 13.27
CA ASP A 50 -6.60 5.06 13.03
C ASP A 50 -8.10 4.90 12.70
N ILE A 51 -8.50 3.78 12.08
CA ILE A 51 -9.92 3.43 11.90
C ILE A 51 -10.52 2.91 13.22
N ALA A 52 -9.84 2.01 13.92
CA ALA A 52 -10.30 1.33 15.12
C ALA A 52 -11.76 0.84 14.99
N GLU A 53 -12.64 1.23 15.93
CA GLU A 53 -14.07 0.88 15.93
C GLU A 53 -14.94 1.89 15.15
N GLN A 54 -14.34 2.81 14.40
CA GLN A 54 -15.07 3.84 13.68
C GLN A 54 -15.66 3.32 12.37
N LYS A 55 -16.77 3.95 11.97
CA LYS A 55 -17.35 3.71 10.66
C LYS A 55 -16.45 4.26 9.57
N TYR A 56 -16.38 3.53 8.46
CA TYR A 56 -15.74 3.93 7.23
C TYR A 56 -16.67 3.68 6.05
N SER A 57 -16.32 4.27 4.92
CA SER A 57 -16.94 4.00 3.62
C SER A 57 -15.88 3.45 2.68
N VAL A 58 -16.31 2.68 1.69
CA VAL A 58 -15.42 2.13 0.67
C VAL A 58 -15.85 2.67 -0.68
N LEU A 59 -14.88 3.13 -1.46
CA LEU A 59 -15.03 3.49 -2.86
C LEU A 59 -14.42 2.36 -3.68
N ILE A 60 -15.19 1.84 -4.63
CA ILE A 60 -14.74 0.80 -5.55
C ILE A 60 -14.87 1.31 -6.98
N ASP A 61 -13.86 1.02 -7.81
CA ASP A 61 -13.87 1.37 -9.22
C ASP A 61 -13.29 0.23 -10.07
N GLU A 62 -13.98 -0.14 -11.15
CA GLU A 62 -13.49 -1.15 -12.09
C GLU A 62 -12.64 -0.44 -13.16
N SER A 63 -11.37 -0.81 -13.27
CA SER A 63 -10.52 -0.39 -14.38
C SER A 63 -10.16 -1.59 -15.24
N THR A 64 -10.17 -1.40 -16.55
CA THR A 64 -9.56 -2.32 -17.51
C THR A 64 -8.16 -1.83 -17.84
N ASP A 65 -7.14 -2.67 -17.64
CA ASP A 65 -5.83 -2.39 -18.23
C ASP A 65 -5.93 -2.55 -19.77
N ILE A 66 -4.90 -2.10 -20.51
CA ILE A 66 -4.78 -2.35 -21.95
C ILE A 66 -4.62 -3.87 -22.21
N SER A 67 -4.08 -4.60 -21.23
CA SER A 67 -4.20 -6.06 -21.16
C SER A 67 -5.63 -6.45 -20.74
N VAL A 68 -6.13 -7.61 -21.17
CA VAL A 68 -7.51 -8.09 -20.90
C VAL A 68 -7.78 -8.33 -19.39
N VAL A 69 -6.87 -7.93 -18.50
CA VAL A 69 -6.96 -8.05 -17.06
C VAL A 69 -7.81 -6.92 -16.50
N LYS A 70 -8.85 -7.29 -15.76
CA LYS A 70 -9.71 -6.38 -15.04
C LYS A 70 -9.21 -6.24 -13.61
N VAL A 71 -9.18 -5.03 -13.09
CA VAL A 71 -8.76 -4.75 -11.72
C VAL A 71 -9.83 -3.96 -10.99
N LEU A 72 -9.98 -4.22 -9.69
CA LEU A 72 -10.90 -3.49 -8.83
C LEU A 72 -10.10 -2.58 -7.90
N GLY A 73 -10.12 -1.28 -8.16
CA GLY A 73 -9.53 -0.30 -7.24
C GLY A 73 -10.38 -0.18 -5.99
N ILE A 74 -9.80 -0.41 -4.82
CA ILE A 74 -10.49 -0.29 -3.53
C ILE A 74 -9.82 0.82 -2.71
N VAL A 75 -10.60 1.83 -2.35
CA VAL A 75 -10.18 2.97 -1.53
C VAL A 75 -11.06 3.01 -0.28
N ILE A 76 -10.45 3.19 0.89
CA ILE A 76 -11.17 3.34 2.15
C ILE A 76 -11.20 4.82 2.55
N ARG A 77 -12.37 5.29 2.98
CA ARG A 77 -12.59 6.67 3.42
C ARG A 77 -13.16 6.69 4.83
N TYR A 78 -12.43 7.33 5.74
CA TYR A 78 -12.73 7.37 7.18
C TYR A 78 -12.34 8.73 7.78
N PHE A 79 -12.80 9.01 9.01
CA PHE A 79 -12.37 10.18 9.75
C PHE A 79 -11.16 9.81 10.62
N SER A 80 -9.99 10.33 10.27
CA SER A 80 -8.76 10.14 11.03
C SER A 80 -8.82 10.99 12.29
N LYS A 81 -8.83 10.36 13.47
CA LYS A 81 -8.78 11.10 14.75
C LYS A 81 -7.41 11.70 14.97
N SER A 82 -6.36 11.03 14.50
CA SER A 82 -4.98 11.50 14.63
C SER A 82 -4.76 12.79 13.83
N ASN A 83 -5.32 12.89 12.62
CA ASN A 83 -5.20 14.07 11.77
C ASN A 83 -6.35 15.08 11.91
N GLY A 84 -7.47 14.67 12.51
CA GLY A 84 -8.66 15.52 12.70
C GLY A 84 -9.43 15.81 11.41
N GLU A 85 -9.28 14.97 10.38
CA GLU A 85 -9.87 15.19 9.06
C GLU A 85 -10.38 13.91 8.38
N MET A 86 -11.16 14.08 7.31
CA MET A 86 -11.58 12.98 6.46
C MET A 86 -10.43 12.55 5.55
N VAL A 87 -10.00 11.31 5.67
CA VAL A 87 -8.92 10.72 4.89
C VAL A 87 -9.49 9.70 3.90
N SER A 88 -8.96 9.71 2.67
CA SER A 88 -9.18 8.67 1.68
C SER A 88 -7.83 8.05 1.34
N THR A 89 -7.68 6.74 1.55
CA THR A 89 -6.43 6.04 1.27
C THR A 89 -6.68 4.79 0.42
N PHE A 90 -5.70 4.49 -0.43
CA PHE A 90 -5.66 3.26 -1.19
C PHE A 90 -5.63 2.07 -0.23
N LEU A 91 -6.48 1.07 -0.49
CA LEU A 91 -6.52 -0.16 0.29
C LEU A 91 -5.87 -1.31 -0.48
N THR A 92 -6.37 -1.62 -1.68
CA THR A 92 -5.85 -2.70 -2.52
C THR A 92 -6.34 -2.57 -3.97
N LEU A 93 -5.71 -3.32 -4.87
CA LEU A 93 -6.03 -3.39 -6.30
C LEU A 93 -6.03 -4.86 -6.77
N PRO A 94 -6.99 -5.70 -6.33
CA PRO A 94 -7.08 -7.08 -6.79
C PRO A 94 -7.41 -7.18 -8.27
N GLU A 95 -6.80 -8.17 -8.93
CA GLU A 95 -7.23 -8.63 -10.25
C GLU A 95 -8.54 -9.41 -10.13
N LEU A 96 -9.47 -9.18 -11.06
CA LEU A 96 -10.75 -9.87 -11.13
C LEU A 96 -10.73 -10.86 -12.31
N GLU A 97 -10.83 -12.16 -12.00
CA GLU A 97 -11.05 -13.18 -13.03
C GLU A 97 -12.46 -13.07 -13.63
N GLN A 98 -13.45 -12.68 -12.82
CA GLN A 98 -14.85 -12.56 -13.20
C GLN A 98 -15.44 -11.24 -12.66
N CYS A 99 -15.97 -10.40 -13.54
CA CYS A 99 -16.66 -9.15 -13.18
C CYS A 99 -18.17 -9.34 -13.00
N ASN A 100 -18.55 -10.38 -12.26
CA ASN A 100 -19.92 -10.53 -11.77
C ASN A 100 -20.02 -10.02 -10.33
N ALA A 101 -21.25 -9.94 -9.81
CA ALA A 101 -21.49 -9.44 -8.46
C ALA A 101 -20.75 -10.26 -7.39
N GLU A 102 -20.64 -11.58 -7.57
CA GLU A 102 -19.96 -12.48 -6.64
C GLU A 102 -18.45 -12.24 -6.60
N GLY A 103 -17.80 -12.10 -7.76
CA GLY A 103 -16.37 -11.83 -7.87
C GLY A 103 -15.98 -10.50 -7.22
N ILE A 104 -16.76 -9.44 -7.49
CA ILE A 104 -16.56 -8.12 -6.87
C ILE A 104 -16.75 -8.20 -5.34
N ALA A 105 -17.82 -8.85 -4.87
CA ALA A 105 -18.08 -9.00 -3.44
C ALA A 105 -16.97 -9.80 -2.73
N SER A 106 -16.49 -10.87 -3.34
CA SER A 106 -15.40 -11.69 -2.80
C SER A 106 -14.10 -10.88 -2.70
N ALA A 107 -13.71 -10.18 -3.78
CA ALA A 107 -12.51 -9.35 -3.81
C ALA A 107 -12.57 -8.21 -2.76
N LEU A 108 -13.76 -7.60 -2.59
CA LEU A 108 -13.98 -6.59 -1.57
C LEU A 108 -13.82 -7.15 -0.15
N LEU A 109 -14.45 -8.30 0.14
CA LEU A 109 -14.35 -8.94 1.46
C LEU A 109 -12.92 -9.37 1.79
N GLU A 110 -12.16 -9.82 0.79
CA GLU A 110 -10.74 -10.14 0.94
C GLU A 110 -9.90 -8.88 1.21
N GLY A 111 -10.09 -7.82 0.43
CA GLY A 111 -9.40 -6.54 0.62
C GLY A 111 -9.64 -5.94 2.00
N LEU A 112 -10.85 -6.07 2.54
CA LEU A 112 -11.21 -5.59 3.87
C LEU A 112 -10.62 -6.43 5.03
N ARG A 113 -9.97 -7.56 4.77
CA ARG A 113 -9.32 -8.35 5.86
C ARG A 113 -8.23 -7.57 6.58
N CYS A 114 -7.51 -6.69 5.89
CA CYS A 114 -6.45 -5.90 6.51
C CYS A 114 -6.98 -4.89 7.54
N VAL A 115 -8.25 -4.48 7.46
CA VAL A 115 -8.87 -3.54 8.40
C VAL A 115 -9.81 -4.20 9.42
N ARG A 116 -10.03 -5.51 9.33
CA ARG A 116 -10.78 -6.24 10.36
C ARG A 116 -9.92 -6.36 11.63
N VAL A 117 -10.53 -6.00 12.76
CA VAL A 117 -10.02 -6.29 14.10
C VAL A 117 -10.39 -7.71 14.50
#